data_AF-A0A251UVH3-F1
#
_entry.id   AF-A0A251UVH3-F1
#
_cell.length_a   1.000
_cell.length_b   1.000
_cell.length_c   1.000
_cell.angle_alpha   90.00
_cell.angle_beta   90.00
_cell.angle_gamma   90.00
#
_symmetry.space_group_name_H-M   'P 1'
#
loop_
_entity.id
_entity.type
_entity.pdbx_description
1 polymer ?
#
loop_
_entity_poly.entity_id
_entity_poly.type
_entity_poly.pdbx_seq_one_letter_code
_entity_poly.pdbx_strand_id
1 'polypeptide(L)'
;MSARSSYSCFHLFLLVVLALFRLCSSNQNSHCNDVERQALLQFKHGLTDESRRLTSWVAENKDCCTWAGIACNNSTGHVHRVHLPGLDGMTLKGDISQSLLGLKQLKHLDLSCNDFGGI
;
A
#
# COMPACT_ATOMS: atom_id res chain seq x y z
N MET A 1 -25.11 -13.44 -49.64
CA MET A 1 -23.91 -14.00 -48.96
C MET A 1 -23.06 -12.84 -48.45
N SER A 2 -23.21 -12.39 -47.19
CA SER A 2 -22.26 -11.39 -46.61
C SER A 2 -22.30 -11.27 -45.08
N ALA A 3 -23.29 -11.84 -44.38
CA ALA A 3 -23.38 -11.68 -42.93
C ALA A 3 -22.28 -12.42 -42.14
N ARG A 4 -21.77 -13.56 -42.64
CA ARG A 4 -20.75 -14.38 -41.96
C ARG A 4 -19.40 -13.66 -41.76
N SER A 5 -19.02 -12.78 -42.68
CA SER A 5 -17.76 -12.03 -42.63
C SER A 5 -17.77 -10.98 -41.51
N SER A 6 -18.93 -10.34 -41.31
CA SER A 6 -19.10 -9.27 -40.31
C SER A 6 -19.10 -9.83 -38.87
N TYR A 7 -19.75 -10.98 -38.63
CA TYR A 7 -19.72 -11.66 -37.33
C TYR A 7 -18.31 -12.11 -36.94
N SER A 8 -17.51 -12.54 -37.92
CA SER A 8 -16.12 -12.94 -37.72
C SER A 8 -15.27 -11.78 -37.18
N CYS A 9 -15.42 -10.58 -37.73
CA CYS A 9 -14.70 -9.39 -37.27
C CYS A 9 -15.16 -8.93 -35.88
N PHE A 10 -16.46 -9.01 -35.58
CA PHE A 10 -17.00 -8.64 -34.27
C PHE A 10 -16.51 -9.58 -33.18
N HIS A 11 -16.48 -10.89 -33.45
CA HIS A 11 -15.89 -11.87 -32.53
C HIS A 11 -14.39 -11.64 -32.33
N LEU A 12 -13.65 -11.33 -33.40
CA LEU A 12 -12.23 -11.02 -33.30
C LEU A 12 -11.98 -9.78 -32.42
N PHE A 13 -12.77 -8.72 -32.63
CA PHE A 13 -12.70 -7.50 -31.82
C PHE A 13 -13.02 -7.76 -30.34
N LEU A 14 -14.07 -8.54 -30.05
CA LEU A 14 -14.44 -8.91 -28.69
C LEU A 14 -13.35 -9.73 -27.99
N LEU A 15 -12.73 -10.68 -28.70
CA LEU A 15 -11.61 -11.48 -28.17
C LEU A 15 -10.38 -10.62 -27.87
N VAL A 16 -10.08 -9.63 -28.72
CA VAL A 16 -8.99 -8.66 -28.47
C VAL A 16 -9.30 -7.82 -27.23
N VAL A 17 -10.51 -7.30 -27.07
CA VAL A 17 -10.91 -6.53 -25.88
C VAL A 17 -10.81 -7.37 -24.60
N LEU A 18 -11.28 -8.61 -24.63
CA LEU A 18 -11.16 -9.54 -23.49
C LEU A 18 -9.71 -9.90 -23.17
N ALA A 19 -8.86 -10.08 -24.19
CA ALA A 19 -7.43 -10.31 -24.01
C ALA A 19 -6.72 -9.09 -23.41
N LEU A 20 -7.06 -7.88 -23.87
CA LEU A 20 -6.54 -6.63 -23.30
C LEU A 20 -6.97 -6.43 -21.84
N PHE A 21 -8.21 -6.77 -21.49
CA PHE A 21 -8.67 -6.78 -20.09
C PHE A 21 -7.88 -7.76 -19.21
N ARG A 22 -7.58 -8.95 -19.73
CA ARG A 22 -6.74 -9.95 -19.05
C ARG A 22 -5.28 -9.49 -18.89
N LEU A 23 -4.74 -8.79 -19.89
CA LEU A 23 -3.39 -8.20 -19.85
C LEU A 23 -3.28 -7.07 -18.82
N CYS A 24 -4.31 -6.22 -18.66
CA CYS A 24 -4.38 -5.25 -17.57
C CYS A 24 -4.57 -5.89 -16.19
N SER A 25 -5.01 -7.15 -16.13
CA SER A 25 -5.16 -7.91 -14.89
C SER A 25 -3.86 -8.61 -14.48
N SER A 26 -2.70 -8.18 -15.00
CA SER A 26 -1.40 -8.77 -14.75
C SER A 26 -1.12 -8.85 -13.24
N ASN A 27 -1.14 -10.09 -12.74
CA ASN A 27 -0.61 -10.58 -11.48
C ASN A 27 -0.49 -9.51 -10.37
N GLN A 28 -1.56 -9.39 -9.59
CA GLN A 28 -1.53 -8.90 -8.23
C GLN A 28 -0.66 -9.85 -7.37
N ASN A 29 0.64 -9.95 -7.65
CA ASN A 29 1.55 -10.17 -6.53
C ASN A 29 1.31 -8.95 -5.65
N SER A 30 0.88 -9.21 -4.42
CA SER A 30 0.34 -8.25 -3.44
C SER A 30 1.37 -7.23 -2.97
N HIS A 31 2.10 -6.61 -3.89
CA HIS A 31 3.06 -5.57 -3.59
C HIS A 31 2.31 -4.30 -3.27
N CYS A 32 2.56 -3.76 -2.08
CA CYS A 32 2.21 -2.41 -1.73
C CYS A 32 2.56 -1.41 -2.85
N ASN A 33 1.67 -0.45 -3.08
CA ASN A 33 1.89 0.61 -4.05
C ASN A 33 3.17 1.42 -3.73
N ASP A 34 3.98 1.72 -4.75
CA ASP A 34 5.25 2.44 -4.59
C ASP A 34 5.10 3.80 -3.90
N VAL A 35 4.01 4.53 -4.13
CA VAL A 35 3.72 5.82 -3.48
C VAL A 35 3.43 5.61 -1.99
N GLU A 36 2.65 4.59 -1.65
CA GLU A 36 2.34 4.24 -0.26
C GLU A 36 3.59 3.74 0.49
N ARG A 37 4.40 2.90 -0.16
CA ARG A 37 5.69 2.46 0.38
C ARG A 37 6.60 3.65 0.69
N GLN A 38 6.73 4.58 -0.26
CA GLN A 38 7.59 5.75 -0.07
C GLN A 38 7.04 6.70 1.02
N ALA A 39 5.73 6.87 1.10
CA ALA A 39 5.07 7.64 2.16
C ALA A 39 5.37 7.07 3.55
N LEU A 40 5.34 5.74 3.70
CA LEU A 40 5.69 5.05 4.95
C LEU A 40 7.18 5.18 5.30
N LEU A 41 8.08 5.09 4.32
CA LEU A 41 9.52 5.29 4.56
C LEU A 41 9.84 6.73 4.96
N GLN A 42 9.18 7.72 4.33
CA GLN A 42 9.28 9.12 4.73
C GLN A 42 8.71 9.36 6.13
N PHE A 43 7.61 8.68 6.48
CA PHE A 43 7.06 8.73 7.83
C PHE A 43 8.09 8.20 8.82
N LYS A 44 8.65 7.00 8.58
CA LYS A 44 9.72 6.40 9.41
C LYS A 44 10.93 7.32 9.56
N HIS A 45 11.34 8.02 8.51
CA HIS A 45 12.52 8.91 8.56
C HIS A 45 12.36 10.07 9.56
N GLY A 46 11.13 10.55 9.78
CA GLY A 46 10.83 11.59 10.76
C GLY A 46 10.78 11.10 12.20
N LEU A 47 10.95 9.79 12.44
CA LEU A 47 10.77 9.18 13.75
C LEU A 47 12.10 8.76 14.39
N THR A 48 12.13 8.83 15.71
CA THR A 48 13.11 8.14 16.53
C THR A 48 12.50 6.84 17.06
N ASP A 49 13.14 5.71 16.76
CA ASP A 49 12.69 4.35 17.08
C ASP A 49 13.81 3.55 17.80
N GLU A 50 14.05 3.89 19.06
CA GLU A 50 15.10 3.24 19.88
C GLU A 50 14.83 1.75 20.10
N SER A 51 13.56 1.35 20.12
CA SER A 51 13.13 -0.03 20.32
C SER A 51 13.10 -0.85 19.02
N ARG A 52 13.50 -0.27 17.89
CA ARG A 52 13.60 -0.94 16.57
C ARG A 52 12.29 -1.57 16.09
N ARG A 53 11.15 -0.99 16.46
CA ARG A 53 9.80 -1.46 16.08
C ARG A 53 9.56 -1.41 14.57
N LEU A 54 10.25 -0.51 13.87
CA LEU A 54 10.13 -0.27 12.43
C LEU A 54 11.24 -0.97 11.62
N THR A 55 11.88 -2.00 12.18
CA THR A 55 12.98 -2.73 11.49
C THR A 55 12.55 -3.36 10.17
N SER A 56 11.30 -3.82 10.07
CA SER A 56 10.77 -4.43 8.83
C SER A 56 10.52 -3.42 7.70
N TRP A 57 10.51 -2.13 8.00
CA TRP A 57 10.23 -1.06 7.04
C TRP A 57 11.53 -0.71 6.28
N VAL A 58 11.89 -1.54 5.31
CA VAL A 58 13.13 -1.44 4.53
C VAL A 58 12.84 -1.12 3.07
N ALA A 59 13.65 -0.26 2.46
CA ALA A 59 13.41 0.25 1.10
C ALA A 59 13.52 -0.85 0.03
N GLU A 60 14.33 -1.88 0.30
CA GLU A 60 14.55 -3.03 -0.56
C GLU A 60 13.32 -3.95 -0.61
N ASN A 61 12.51 -3.97 0.45
CA ASN A 61 11.26 -4.73 0.47
C ASN A 61 10.16 -3.91 -0.21
N LYS A 62 9.84 -4.30 -1.44
CA LYS A 62 8.79 -3.65 -2.24
C LYS A 62 7.38 -3.88 -1.69
N ASP A 63 7.18 -4.94 -0.93
CA ASP A 63 5.87 -5.26 -0.35
C ASP A 63 5.75 -4.72 1.08
N CYS A 64 5.36 -3.46 1.20
CA CYS A 64 5.09 -2.82 2.49
C CYS A 64 3.94 -3.46 3.29
N CYS A 65 3.08 -4.28 2.66
CA CYS A 65 2.00 -4.97 3.35
C CYS A 65 2.50 -6.07 4.30
N THR A 66 3.76 -6.48 4.14
CA THR A 66 4.46 -7.40 5.05
C THR A 66 5.12 -6.71 6.24
N TRP A 67 5.11 -5.38 6.28
CA TRP A 67 5.76 -4.63 7.35
C TRP A 67 4.95 -4.69 8.65
N ALA A 68 5.66 -4.71 9.77
CA ALA A 68 5.05 -4.71 11.08
C ALA A 68 4.16 -3.47 11.26
N GLY A 69 2.92 -3.69 11.69
CA GLY A 69 1.92 -2.64 11.90
C GLY A 69 1.22 -2.15 10.64
N ILE A 70 1.52 -2.69 9.45
CA ILE A 70 0.85 -2.33 8.20
C ILE A 70 -0.17 -3.40 7.82
N ALA A 71 -1.37 -2.97 7.42
CA ALA A 71 -2.37 -3.86 6.84
C ALA A 71 -2.91 -3.27 5.52
N CYS A 72 -2.93 -4.12 4.50
CA CYS A 72 -3.40 -3.78 3.17
C CYS A 72 -4.74 -4.47 2.85
N ASN A 73 -5.52 -3.82 1.99
CA ASN A 73 -6.78 -4.38 1.53
C ASN A 73 -6.50 -5.47 0.51
N ASN A 74 -6.96 -6.71 0.77
CA ASN A 74 -6.68 -7.86 -0.08
C ASN A 74 -7.21 -7.73 -1.52
N SER A 75 -8.21 -6.87 -1.75
CA SER A 75 -8.80 -6.65 -3.07
C SER A 75 -8.11 -5.54 -3.86
N THR A 76 -7.60 -4.50 -3.19
CA THR A 76 -7.01 -3.33 -3.85
C THR A 76 -5.49 -3.23 -3.72
N GLY A 77 -4.88 -3.98 -2.81
CA GLY A 77 -3.46 -3.91 -2.48
C GLY A 77 -3.04 -2.66 -1.70
N HIS A 78 -3.97 -1.75 -1.39
CA HIS A 78 -3.67 -0.48 -0.74
C HIS A 78 -3.62 -0.57 0.78
N VAL A 79 -2.77 0.24 1.39
CA VAL A 79 -2.67 0.35 2.84
C VAL A 79 -3.96 0.96 3.39
N HIS A 80 -4.65 0.20 4.25
CA HIS A 80 -5.87 0.68 4.91
C HIS A 80 -5.73 0.79 6.43
N ARG A 81 -4.65 0.27 7.01
CA ARG A 81 -4.37 0.36 8.44
C ARG A 81 -2.87 0.55 8.70
N VAL A 82 -2.56 1.50 9.57
CA VAL A 82 -1.27 1.66 10.25
C VAL A 82 -1.55 1.54 11.75
N HIS A 83 -0.94 0.55 12.40
CA HIS A 83 -1.14 0.25 13.81
C HIS A 83 0.21 0.13 14.51
N LEU A 84 0.62 1.21 15.16
CA LEU A 84 1.89 1.37 15.86
C LEU A 84 1.67 1.95 17.26
N PRO A 85 0.79 1.38 18.11
CA PRO A 85 0.58 1.89 19.47
C PRO A 85 1.88 1.77 20.28
N GLY A 86 2.20 2.73 21.12
CA GLY A 86 3.26 2.61 22.10
C GLY A 86 3.01 1.41 23.02
N LEU A 87 4.08 0.73 23.37
CA LEU A 87 4.09 -0.39 24.32
C LEU A 87 4.96 0.03 25.51
N ASP A 88 4.80 -0.59 26.67
CA ASP A 88 5.52 -0.22 27.91
C ASP A 88 7.04 -0.01 27.66
N GLY A 89 7.46 1.25 27.65
CA GLY A 89 8.85 1.67 27.40
C GLY A 89 9.31 1.68 25.94
N MET A 90 8.49 1.24 24.98
CA MET A 90 8.78 1.17 23.55
C MET A 90 7.94 2.18 22.74
N THR A 91 8.20 3.45 22.97
CA THR A 91 7.50 4.58 22.33
C THR A 91 8.27 5.07 21.10
N LEU A 92 7.56 5.35 20.02
CA LEU A 92 8.08 6.15 18.91
C LEU A 92 8.09 7.63 19.32
N LYS A 93 9.08 8.38 18.83
CA LYS A 93 9.19 9.83 19.04
C LYS A 93 9.43 10.55 17.71
N GLY A 94 9.41 11.88 17.74
CA GLY A 94 9.61 12.74 16.57
C GLY A 94 8.30 13.22 15.98
N ASP A 95 8.36 13.76 14.76
CA ASP A 95 7.24 14.46 14.16
C ASP A 95 6.36 13.54 13.32
N ILE A 96 5.04 13.68 13.46
CA ILE A 96 4.08 13.01 12.57
C ILE A 96 4.12 13.68 11.21
N SER A 97 4.87 13.09 10.27
CA SER A 97 5.04 13.61 8.91
C SER A 97 3.74 13.63 8.11
N GLN A 98 3.58 14.68 7.29
CA GLN A 98 2.50 14.79 6.29
C GLN A 98 2.58 13.72 5.19
N SER A 99 3.67 12.95 5.11
CA SER A 99 3.79 11.84 4.16
C SER A 99 2.66 10.82 4.31
N LEU A 100 2.08 10.66 5.50
CA LEU A 100 0.90 9.80 5.73
C LEU A 100 -0.30 10.19 4.86
N LEU A 101 -0.39 11.43 4.37
CA LEU A 101 -1.42 11.88 3.41
C LEU A 101 -1.29 11.18 2.05
N GLY A 102 -0.17 10.50 1.78
CA GLY A 102 0.02 9.63 0.62
C GLY A 102 -0.78 8.32 0.72
N LEU A 103 -1.20 7.90 1.92
CA LEU A 103 -1.99 6.69 2.15
C LEU A 103 -3.48 6.96 1.91
N LYS A 104 -3.87 7.08 0.64
CA LYS A 104 -5.21 7.55 0.24
C LYS A 104 -6.37 6.65 0.68
N GLN A 105 -6.10 5.37 0.93
CA GLN A 105 -7.12 4.41 1.40
C GLN A 105 -7.00 4.09 2.89
N LEU A 106 -6.21 4.85 3.65
CA LEU A 106 -6.06 4.66 5.09
C LEU A 106 -7.40 4.87 5.81
N LYS A 107 -7.84 3.86 6.55
CA LYS A 107 -9.09 3.90 7.34
C LYS A 107 -8.81 3.89 8.84
N HIS A 108 -7.68 3.34 9.25
CA HIS A 108 -7.32 3.21 10.65
C HIS A 108 -5.87 3.63 10.85
N LEU A 109 -5.66 4.66 11.67
CA LEU A 109 -4.34 5.10 12.10
C LEU A 109 -4.32 5.03 13.63
N ASP A 110 -3.52 4.14 14.17
CA ASP A 110 -3.29 4.02 15.60
C ASP A 110 -1.83 4.32 15.90
N LEU A 111 -1.63 5.49 16.50
CA LEU A 111 -0.36 6.03 16.96
C LEU A 111 -0.41 6.30 18.47
N SER A 112 -1.41 5.76 19.17
CA SER A 112 -1.65 5.99 20.59
C SER A 112 -0.45 5.58 21.45
N CYS A 113 -0.34 6.12 22.67
CA CYS A 113 0.71 5.76 23.65
C CYS A 113 2.17 5.97 23.19
N ASN A 114 2.42 6.64 22.07
CA ASN A 114 3.76 7.09 21.68
C ASN A 114 4.05 8.49 22.22
N ASP A 115 5.32 8.90 22.16
CA ASP A 115 5.83 10.17 22.67
C ASP A 115 6.21 11.09 21.50
N PHE A 116 5.21 11.50 20.71
CA PHE A 116 5.41 12.37 19.55
C PHE A 116 5.58 13.85 19.91
N GLY A 117 5.62 14.20 21.21
CA GLY A 117 5.51 15.58 21.65
C GLY A 117 4.12 16.13 21.31
N GLY A 118 3.45 16.76 22.28
CA GLY A 118 2.25 17.52 21.96
C GLY A 118 2.60 18.65 20.99
N ILE A 119 1.65 19.00 20.11
CA ILE A 119 1.64 20.32 19.46
C ILE A 119 1.32 21.37 20.52
#